data_AF-A0A7V7GNX1-F1
#
_entry.id   AF-A0A7V7GNX1-F1
#
_cell.length_a   1.000
_cell.length_b   1.000
_cell.length_c   1.000
_cell.angle_alpha   90.00
_cell.angle_beta   90.00
_cell.angle_gamma   90.00
#
_symmetry.space_group_name_H-M   'P 1'
#
loop_
_entity.id
_entity.type
_entity.pdbx_description
1 polymer ?
#
loop_
_entity_poly.entity_id
_entity_poly.type
_entity_poly.pdbx_seq_one_letter_code
_entity_poly.pdbx_strand_id
1 'polypeptide(L)'
;MVIGGARHPMEWVGMSPVFYSGRDSVKSKFSEHPLELVPKATIGNDVWIGRSAIILSGVSVGDGAVVGAGSIVTKNVPPYAVVAGNPAKIIRYRFEERIIRELMSIKWWEFTEPHLKELGGCFNDVEKFLSVVQSDSSK
;
A
#
# COMPACT_ATOMS: atom_id res chain seq x y z
N MET A 1 14.31 -3.08 0.32
CA MET A 1 13.02 -2.37 0.41
C MET A 1 12.86 -1.94 1.85
N VAL A 2 12.31 -0.77 2.08
CA VAL A 2 11.97 -0.29 3.43
C VAL A 2 10.49 0.07 3.43
N ILE A 3 9.74 -0.46 4.39
CA ILE A 3 8.32 -0.14 4.59
C ILE A 3 8.17 0.34 6.02
N GLY A 4 7.73 1.58 6.18
CA GLY A 4 7.75 2.27 7.47
C GLY A 4 9.10 2.93 7.78
N GLY A 5 9.21 3.49 8.98
CA GLY A 5 10.36 4.29 9.44
C GLY A 5 9.97 5.26 10.56
N ALA A 6 10.91 5.65 11.41
CA ALA A 6 10.64 6.59 12.49
C ALA A 6 10.13 7.94 11.95
N ARG A 7 9.17 8.54 12.65
CA ARG A 7 8.74 9.93 12.45
C ARG A 7 9.06 10.70 13.72
N HIS A 8 9.49 11.94 13.53
CA HIS A 8 9.72 12.90 14.62
C HIS A 8 8.64 13.99 14.55
N PRO A 9 8.25 14.59 15.69
CA PRO A 9 7.21 15.61 15.72
C PRO A 9 7.76 16.91 15.12
N MET A 10 7.48 17.17 13.84
CA MET A 10 8.00 18.32 13.10
C MET A 10 7.30 19.64 13.49
N GLU A 11 6.17 19.51 14.17
CA GLU A 11 5.31 20.57 14.69
C GLU A 11 5.71 21.07 16.08
N TRP A 12 6.64 20.41 16.78
CA TRP A 12 7.14 20.85 18.08
C TRP A 12 8.31 21.83 17.94
N VAL A 13 8.62 22.56 19.01
CA VAL A 13 9.77 23.48 19.08
C VAL A 13 11.10 22.75 18.80
N GLY A 14 11.20 21.45 19.12
CA GLY A 14 12.34 20.62 18.79
C GLY A 14 11.98 19.15 18.58
N MET A 15 12.66 18.50 17.64
CA MET A 15 12.43 17.09 17.27
C MET A 15 13.25 16.09 18.10
N SER A 16 14.00 16.56 19.10
CA SER A 16 14.90 15.72 19.89
C SER A 16 14.12 14.73 20.75
N PRO A 17 14.54 13.45 20.82
CA PRO A 17 13.89 12.44 21.65
C PRO A 17 14.00 12.71 23.15
N VAL A 18 14.80 13.69 23.58
CA VAL A 18 14.87 14.09 25.00
C VAL A 18 13.55 14.67 25.53
N PHE A 19 12.62 15.07 24.64
CA PHE A 19 11.38 15.75 25.02
C PHE A 19 10.13 14.88 25.04
N TYR A 20 10.18 13.66 24.50
CA TYR A 20 9.03 12.75 24.46
C TYR A 20 9.34 11.38 25.05
N SER A 21 8.29 10.69 25.50
CA SER A 21 8.37 9.34 26.04
C SER A 21 8.62 8.32 24.92
N GLY A 22 9.33 7.24 25.25
CA GLY A 22 9.62 6.16 24.30
C GLY A 22 11.02 5.57 24.45
N ARG A 23 11.28 4.51 23.68
CA ARG A 23 12.61 3.91 23.57
C ARG A 23 13.37 4.62 22.47
N ASP A 24 14.47 5.27 22.82
CA ASP A 24 15.32 5.98 21.88
C ASP A 24 16.81 5.80 22.21
N SER A 25 17.66 6.48 21.44
CA SER A 25 19.11 6.37 21.49
C SER A 25 19.77 7.25 22.56
N VAL A 26 18.99 7.95 23.40
CA VAL A 26 19.50 8.98 24.32
C VAL A 26 19.11 8.66 25.76
N LYS A 27 20.06 8.79 26.70
CA LYS A 27 19.82 8.54 28.13
C LYS A 27 19.09 9.68 28.84
N SER A 28 19.35 10.92 28.43
CA SER A 28 18.80 12.11 29.07
C SER A 28 17.38 12.40 28.62
N LYS A 29 16.52 12.78 29.55
CA LYS A 29 15.14 13.22 29.31
C LYS A 29 14.90 14.56 30.00
N PHE A 30 14.36 15.51 29.25
CA PHE A 30 13.98 16.83 29.73
C PHE A 30 12.46 16.97 29.86
N SER A 31 11.70 16.12 29.18
CA SER A 31 10.25 15.94 29.36
C SER A 31 9.79 14.58 28.81
N GLU A 32 8.56 14.19 29.14
CA GLU A 32 7.96 12.88 28.75
C GLU A 32 6.63 13.06 28.02
N HIS A 33 6.57 13.99 27.08
CA HIS A 33 5.37 14.18 26.28
C HIS A 33 5.03 12.91 25.48
N PRO A 34 3.76 12.50 25.39
CA PRO A 34 3.38 11.35 24.58
C PRO A 34 3.67 11.67 23.10
N LEU A 35 4.37 10.76 22.42
CA LEU A 35 4.51 10.80 20.97
C LEU A 35 3.41 9.93 20.35
N GLU A 36 2.71 10.47 19.35
CA GLU A 36 1.81 9.64 18.55
C GLU A 36 2.60 8.48 17.92
N LEU A 37 2.03 7.28 18.02
CA LEU A 37 2.65 6.08 17.47
C LEU A 37 2.95 6.30 15.98
N VAL A 38 4.15 5.89 15.57
CA VAL A 38 4.55 5.91 14.16
C VAL A 38 3.47 5.16 13.37
N PRO A 39 2.72 5.84 12.48
CA PRO A 39 1.58 5.22 11.84
C PRO A 39 2.04 4.04 11.00
N LYS A 40 1.34 2.91 11.13
CA LYS A 40 1.68 1.69 10.39
C LYS A 40 1.41 1.90 8.91
N ALA A 41 2.37 1.53 8.06
CA ALA A 41 2.13 1.44 6.63
C ALA A 41 1.30 0.18 6.31
N THR A 42 0.33 0.30 5.41
CA THR A 42 -0.56 -0.80 5.00
C THR A 42 -0.34 -1.10 3.54
N ILE A 43 -0.15 -2.39 3.22
CA ILE A 43 0.00 -2.88 1.86
C ILE A 43 -1.20 -3.78 1.56
N GLY A 44 -1.91 -3.49 0.46
CA GLY A 44 -3.02 -4.28 -0.02
C GLY A 44 -2.59 -5.61 -0.66
N ASN A 45 -3.56 -6.27 -1.26
CA ASN A 45 -3.42 -7.54 -1.97
C ASN A 45 -2.91 -7.31 -3.40
N ASP A 46 -2.23 -8.30 -3.99
CA ASP A 46 -1.70 -8.23 -5.37
C ASP A 46 -0.80 -7.00 -5.65
N VAL A 47 -0.12 -6.47 -4.63
CA VAL A 47 0.79 -5.33 -4.80
C VAL A 47 2.16 -5.80 -5.27
N TRP A 48 2.67 -5.21 -6.35
CA TRP A 48 4.04 -5.44 -6.80
C TRP A 48 4.95 -4.29 -6.36
N ILE A 49 5.98 -4.59 -5.56
CA ILE A 49 6.95 -3.60 -5.07
C ILE A 49 8.33 -3.88 -5.66
N GLY A 50 8.82 -2.94 -6.46
CA GLY A 50 10.13 -2.99 -7.09
C GLY A 50 11.28 -2.90 -6.09
N ARG A 51 12.43 -3.46 -6.51
CA ARG A 51 13.67 -3.46 -5.72
C ARG A 51 14.02 -2.04 -5.24
N SER A 52 14.49 -1.95 -4.00
CA SER A 52 14.94 -0.69 -3.38
C SER A 52 13.89 0.42 -3.27
N ALA A 53 12.60 0.12 -3.42
CA ALA A 53 11.55 1.06 -3.05
C ALA A 53 11.54 1.33 -1.53
N ILE A 54 11.14 2.54 -1.16
CA ILE A 54 10.96 3.03 0.20
C ILE A 54 9.52 3.51 0.32
N ILE A 55 8.77 2.96 1.27
CA ILE A 55 7.39 3.35 1.57
C ILE A 55 7.37 3.96 2.97
N LEU A 56 7.01 5.23 3.09
CA LEU A 56 7.03 5.93 4.37
C LEU A 56 5.96 5.40 5.35
N SER A 57 6.20 5.56 6.65
CA SER A 57 5.21 5.27 7.69
C SER A 57 3.89 6.00 7.44
N GLY A 58 2.79 5.31 7.73
CA GLY A 58 1.42 5.79 7.57
C GLY A 58 0.91 5.82 6.13
N VAL A 59 1.71 5.36 5.16
CA VAL A 59 1.26 5.24 3.77
C VAL A 59 0.46 3.96 3.59
N SER A 60 -0.70 4.08 2.95
CA SER A 60 -1.49 2.96 2.44
C SER A 60 -1.22 2.76 0.94
N VAL A 61 -0.85 1.55 0.55
CA VAL A 61 -0.72 1.11 -0.85
C VAL A 61 -1.90 0.21 -1.18
N GLY A 62 -2.79 0.68 -2.07
CA GLY A 62 -4.02 -0.02 -2.42
C GLY A 62 -3.82 -1.31 -3.19
N ASP A 63 -4.86 -2.15 -3.22
CA ASP A 63 -4.84 -3.45 -3.88
C ASP A 63 -4.47 -3.34 -5.37
N GLY A 64 -3.68 -4.28 -5.87
CA GLY A 64 -3.22 -4.32 -7.25
C GLY A 64 -2.24 -3.22 -7.64
N ALA A 65 -1.81 -2.35 -6.72
CA ALA A 65 -0.90 -1.26 -7.05
C ALA A 65 0.52 -1.76 -7.43
N VAL A 66 1.23 -0.95 -8.20
CA VAL A 66 2.62 -1.21 -8.60
C VAL A 66 3.50 -0.06 -8.14
N VAL A 67 4.55 -0.37 -7.39
CA VAL A 67 5.58 0.57 -6.96
C VAL A 67 6.87 0.27 -7.74
N GLY A 68 7.29 1.18 -8.61
CA GLY A 68 8.51 1.03 -9.40
C GLY A 68 9.77 0.93 -8.53
N ALA A 69 10.82 0.31 -9.06
CA ALA A 69 12.10 0.17 -8.36
C ALA A 69 12.70 1.55 -8.00
N GLY A 70 13.33 1.63 -6.83
CA GLY A 70 13.96 2.86 -6.32
C GLY A 70 13.01 3.99 -5.93
N SER A 71 11.69 3.76 -5.94
CA SER A 71 10.71 4.81 -5.65
C SER A 71 10.64 5.17 -4.17
N ILE A 72 10.40 6.45 -3.85
CA ILE A 72 10.11 6.92 -2.48
C ILE A 72 8.64 7.32 -2.39
N VAL A 73 7.83 6.44 -1.81
CA VAL A 73 6.39 6.61 -1.67
C VAL A 73 6.08 7.40 -0.40
N THR A 74 5.71 8.67 -0.58
CA THR A 74 5.45 9.62 0.51
C THR A 74 3.96 9.89 0.75
N LYS A 75 3.07 9.36 -0.09
CA LYS A 75 1.62 9.55 -0.06
C LYS A 75 0.91 8.23 -0.38
N ASN A 76 -0.36 8.12 0.03
CA ASN A 76 -1.19 6.94 -0.26
C ASN A 76 -1.25 6.67 -1.77
N VAL A 77 -1.18 5.40 -2.13
CA VAL A 77 -1.23 4.93 -3.52
C VAL A 77 -2.62 4.31 -3.76
N PRO A 78 -3.41 4.82 -4.72
CA PRO A 78 -4.71 4.24 -5.03
C PRO A 78 -4.61 2.80 -5.54
N PRO A 79 -5.69 2.00 -5.42
CA PRO A 79 -5.74 0.67 -6.02
C PRO A 79 -5.40 0.70 -7.50
N TYR A 80 -4.67 -0.32 -7.97
CA TYR A 80 -4.24 -0.50 -9.35
C TYR A 80 -3.41 0.64 -9.96
N ALA A 81 -2.99 1.64 -9.17
CA ALA A 81 -2.10 2.70 -9.63
C ALA A 81 -0.67 2.17 -9.81
N VAL A 82 0.00 2.65 -10.85
CA VAL A 82 1.44 2.43 -11.08
C VAL A 82 2.16 3.71 -10.71
N VAL A 83 2.99 3.66 -9.66
CA VAL A 83 3.76 4.80 -9.18
C VAL A 83 5.25 4.59 -9.37
N ALA A 84 6.00 5.64 -9.69
CA ALA A 84 7.45 5.62 -9.56
C ALA A 84 8.07 7.00 -9.29
N GLY A 85 9.34 7.00 -8.89
CA GLY A 85 10.15 8.22 -8.72
C GLY A 85 10.38 8.61 -7.25
N ASN A 86 11.05 9.75 -7.06
CA ASN A 86 11.34 10.34 -5.76
C ASN A 86 11.07 11.86 -5.80
N PRO A 87 9.95 12.36 -5.23
CA PRO A 87 8.86 11.57 -4.63
C PRO A 87 8.09 10.77 -5.69
N ALA A 88 7.56 9.62 -5.30
CA ALA A 88 6.80 8.76 -6.20
C ALA A 88 5.51 9.46 -6.66
N LYS A 89 5.24 9.39 -7.96
CA LYS A 89 4.03 9.93 -8.60
C LYS A 89 3.32 8.85 -9.39
N ILE A 90 2.00 8.98 -9.55
CA ILE A 90 1.22 8.12 -10.44
C ILE A 90 1.69 8.36 -11.87
N ILE A 91 2.11 7.29 -12.54
CA ILE A 91 2.48 7.29 -13.96
C ILE A 91 1.26 6.94 -14.82
N ARG A 92 0.51 5.92 -14.38
CA ARG A 92 -0.72 5.42 -15.02
C ARG A 92 -1.46 4.49 -14.06
N TYR A 93 -2.61 3.99 -14.49
CA TYR A 93 -3.28 2.86 -13.85
C TYR A 93 -3.01 1.57 -14.64
N ARG A 94 -3.18 0.41 -13.99
CA ARG A 94 -3.13 -0.91 -14.66
C ARG A 94 -4.30 -1.09 -15.62
N PHE A 95 -5.48 -0.58 -15.26
CA PHE A 95 -6.73 -0.74 -15.99
C PHE A 95 -7.53 0.56 -16.01
N GLU A 96 -8.61 0.58 -16.80
CA GLU A 96 -9.62 1.64 -16.77
C GLU A 96 -10.41 1.64 -15.46
N GLU A 97 -10.99 2.79 -15.11
CA GLU A 97 -11.72 2.97 -13.85
C GLU A 97 -12.87 1.97 -13.67
N ARG A 98 -13.59 1.64 -14.76
CA ARG A 98 -14.66 0.62 -14.75
C ARG A 98 -14.14 -0.72 -14.24
N ILE A 99 -13.06 -1.21 -14.84
CA ILE A 99 -12.43 -2.50 -14.49
C ILE A 99 -11.91 -2.47 -13.05
N ILE A 100 -11.28 -1.36 -12.63
CA ILE A 100 -10.80 -1.20 -11.25
C ILE A 100 -11.97 -1.34 -10.27
N ARG A 101 -13.09 -0.64 -10.51
CA ARG A 101 -14.27 -0.71 -9.64
C ARG A 101 -14.82 -2.13 -9.54
N GLU A 102 -14.92 -2.84 -10.66
CA GLU A 102 -15.40 -4.23 -10.68
C GLU A 102 -14.45 -5.16 -9.91
N LEU A 103 -13.14 -5.08 -10.16
CA LEU A 103 -12.15 -5.90 -9.44
C LEU A 103 -12.13 -5.61 -7.93
N MET A 104 -12.27 -4.34 -7.53
CA MET A 104 -12.36 -3.94 -6.13
C MET A 104 -13.66 -4.41 -5.44
N SER A 105 -14.73 -4.61 -6.20
CA SER A 105 -15.97 -5.22 -5.71
C SER A 105 -15.85 -6.74 -5.61
N ILE A 106 -15.19 -7.38 -6.58
CA ILE A 106 -15.02 -8.84 -6.66
C ILE A 106 -14.07 -9.35 -5.58
N LYS A 107 -12.97 -8.63 -5.33
CA LYS A 107 -11.92 -9.01 -4.38
C LYS A 107 -11.49 -10.48 -4.52
N TRP A 108 -11.10 -10.85 -5.73
CA TRP A 108 -10.78 -12.25 -6.08
C TRP A 108 -9.71 -12.88 -5.18
N TRP A 109 -8.84 -12.07 -4.55
CA TRP A 109 -7.87 -12.53 -3.56
C TRP A 109 -8.49 -13.10 -2.27
N GLU A 110 -9.79 -12.87 -2.03
CA GLU A 110 -10.56 -13.47 -0.93
C GLU A 110 -11.22 -14.81 -1.33
N PHE A 111 -11.11 -15.22 -2.60
CA PHE A 111 -11.72 -16.48 -3.08
C PHE A 111 -10.97 -17.71 -2.55
N THR A 112 -11.71 -18.82 -2.43
CA THR A 112 -11.13 -20.10 -2.01
C THR A 112 -10.26 -20.71 -3.12
N GLU A 113 -9.29 -21.54 -2.74
CA GLU A 113 -8.41 -22.21 -3.71
C GLU A 113 -9.17 -23.01 -4.79
N PRO A 114 -10.25 -23.76 -4.49
CA PRO A 114 -11.05 -24.43 -5.53
C PRO A 114 -11.62 -23.45 -6.56
N HIS A 115 -12.20 -22.34 -6.10
CA HIS A 115 -12.77 -21.32 -6.98
C HIS A 115 -11.67 -20.65 -7.83
N LEU A 116 -10.49 -20.39 -7.26
CA LEU A 116 -9.35 -19.87 -8.01
C LEU A 116 -8.82 -20.87 -9.06
N LYS A 117 -8.87 -22.18 -8.78
CA LYS A 117 -8.49 -23.22 -9.77
C LYS A 117 -9.43 -23.25 -10.96
N GLU A 118 -10.74 -23.09 -10.73
CA GLU A 118 -11.74 -23.01 -11.79
C GLU A 118 -11.56 -21.76 -12.66
N LEU A 119 -11.28 -20.61 -12.02
CA LEU A 119 -11.07 -19.34 -12.72
C LEU A 119 -9.66 -19.20 -13.33
N GLY A 120 -8.68 -20.01 -12.94
CA GLY A 120 -7.28 -19.85 -13.31
C GLY A 120 -7.02 -19.68 -14.82
N GLY A 121 -7.85 -20.33 -15.66
CA GLY A 121 -7.76 -20.24 -17.12
C GLY A 121 -8.15 -18.90 -17.75
N CYS A 122 -8.69 -17.94 -16.98
CA CYS A 122 -9.00 -16.59 -17.45
C CYS A 122 -8.19 -15.47 -16.77
N PHE A 123 -7.28 -15.78 -15.84
CA PHE A 123 -6.49 -14.76 -15.12
C PHE A 123 -5.53 -13.92 -15.99
N ASN A 124 -5.29 -14.34 -17.24
CA ASN A 124 -4.49 -13.60 -18.21
C ASN A 124 -5.30 -12.58 -19.05
N ASP A 125 -6.63 -12.57 -18.93
CA ASP A 125 -7.54 -11.68 -19.66
C ASP A 125 -8.60 -11.15 -18.72
N VAL A 126 -8.50 -9.86 -18.39
CA VAL A 126 -9.36 -9.23 -17.38
C VAL A 126 -10.83 -9.17 -17.82
N GLU A 127 -11.12 -8.95 -19.10
CA GLU A 127 -12.51 -8.88 -19.57
C GLU A 127 -13.15 -10.27 -19.55
N LYS A 128 -12.38 -11.30 -19.97
CA LYS A 128 -12.82 -12.69 -19.85
C LYS A 128 -13.06 -13.06 -18.39
N PHE A 129 -12.15 -12.71 -17.49
CA PHE A 129 -12.30 -12.93 -16.04
C PHE A 129 -13.60 -12.31 -15.50
N LEU A 130 -13.84 -11.04 -15.81
CA LEU A 130 -15.05 -10.34 -15.36
C LEU A 130 -16.32 -10.99 -15.90
N SER A 131 -16.33 -11.41 -17.17
CA SER A 131 -17.51 -12.08 -17.76
C SER A 131 -17.87 -13.41 -17.09
N VAL A 132 -16.86 -14.20 -16.68
CA VAL A 132 -17.07 -15.50 -16.00
C VAL A 132 -17.60 -15.27 -14.59
N VAL A 133 -16.96 -14.41 -13.80
CA VAL A 133 -17.36 -14.14 -12.40
C VAL A 133 -18.77 -13.55 -12.29
N GLN A 134 -19.16 -12.69 -13.24
CA GLN A 134 -20.51 -12.13 -13.28
C GLN A 134 -21.58 -13.18 -13.64
N SER A 135 -21.21 -14.17 -14.47
CA SER A 135 -22.10 -15.28 -14.84
C SER A 135 -22.33 -16.25 -13.68
N ASP A 136 -21.32 -16.47 -12.83
CA ASP A 136 -21.45 -17.32 -11.63
C ASP A 136 -22.23 -16.65 -10.50
N SER A 137 -22.21 -15.32 -10.40
CA SER A 137 -22.99 -14.56 -9.41
C SER A 137 -24.50 -14.52 -9.71
N SER A 138 -24.92 -15.02 -10.88
CA SER A 138 -26.32 -15.06 -11.33
C SER A 138 -26.97 -16.46 -11.17
N LYS A 139 -26.28 -17.40 -10.52
CA LYS A 139 -26.78 -18.73 -10.16
C LYS A 139 -26.90 -18.87 -8.64
#